data_AF-A0A0T0MEK1-F1
#
_entry.id   AF-A0A0T0MEK1-F1
#
_cell.length_a   1.000
_cell.length_b   1.000
_cell.length_c   1.000
_cell.angle_alpha   90.00
_cell.angle_beta   90.00
_cell.angle_gamma   90.00
#
_symmetry.space_group_name_H-M   'P 1'
#
loop_
_entity.id
_entity.type
_entity.pdbx_description
1 polymer ?
#
loop_
_entity_poly.entity_id
_entity_poly.type
_entity_poly.pdbx_seq_one_letter_code
_entity_poly.pdbx_strand_id
1 'polypeptide(L)'
;MSDGAARADEPASAVARRSGGILSNPQRARLATEVRDLGARLDAAGAAPDVELARVYHSLARDAHGRGDVDDGWHFAYRTAEALVRTMDDETLMAEASDLAAEVEAPGKFTTWRAHAIRSHLELVSDPSQSDERRRVEFEAALRVRHMEYENVYRRLGILRRHQAILLIIGTPALLVVLVLVVVQPDWSWIVVASAFIGVVGAVVSAAERSTRLAGSRIPTQLSSTVASLSRIPIGAVAGLTVWLAASATQSGAENVYYVLITGFAAGFSERLVTPRVGGGSTGGATST
;
A
#
# COMPACT_ATOMS: atom_id res chain seq x y z
N MET A 1 0.20 -1.30 61.86
CA MET A 1 1.22 -0.88 60.87
C MET A 1 1.17 -1.93 59.76
N SER A 2 0.17 -1.98 58.88
CA SER A 2 -0.19 -1.00 57.81
C SER A 2 1.04 -0.59 57.00
N ASP A 3 1.24 -1.22 55.84
CA ASP A 3 0.73 -0.69 54.57
C ASP A 3 0.74 -1.75 53.46
N GLY A 4 -0.46 -2.14 53.04
CA GLY A 4 -0.71 -3.00 51.89
C GLY A 4 -0.76 -2.16 50.62
N ALA A 5 0.29 -2.26 49.80
CA ALA A 5 0.33 -1.67 48.47
C ALA A 5 -0.51 -2.49 47.49
N ALA A 6 -1.80 -2.15 47.38
CA ALA A 6 -2.66 -2.59 46.30
C ALA A 6 -2.20 -1.94 44.99
N ARG A 7 -1.36 -2.64 44.21
CA ARG A 7 -1.13 -2.30 42.80
C ARG A 7 -2.43 -2.58 42.05
N ALA A 8 -3.10 -1.51 41.65
CA ALA A 8 -4.20 -1.57 40.73
C ALA A 8 -3.68 -2.07 39.37
N ASP A 9 -3.93 -3.35 39.07
CA ASP A 9 -3.96 -3.87 37.71
C ASP A 9 -5.14 -3.19 37.00
N GLU A 10 -4.90 -1.97 36.54
CA GLU A 10 -5.83 -1.31 35.64
C GLU A 10 -5.83 -2.12 34.33
N PRO A 11 -6.94 -2.78 33.97
CA PRO A 11 -6.94 -3.67 32.83
C PRO A 11 -6.62 -2.84 31.59
N ALA A 12 -5.56 -3.19 30.87
CA ALA A 12 -5.11 -2.54 29.64
C ALA A 12 -6.22 -2.39 28.56
N SER A 13 -7.37 -3.03 28.77
CA SER A 13 -8.59 -2.88 27.97
C SER A 13 -9.32 -1.54 28.14
N ALA A 14 -9.11 -0.80 29.24
CA ALA A 14 -9.81 0.46 29.51
C ALA A 14 -9.18 1.67 28.78
N VAL A 15 -7.86 1.71 28.65
CA VAL A 15 -7.13 2.79 27.94
C VAL A 15 -7.33 2.71 26.42
N ALA A 16 -7.53 1.51 25.87
CA ALA A 16 -7.75 1.32 24.43
C ALA A 16 -9.13 1.78 23.91
N ARG A 17 -10.13 1.98 24.79
CA ARG A 17 -11.49 2.37 24.36
C ARG A 17 -11.69 3.87 24.15
N ARG A 18 -10.79 4.74 24.67
CA ARG A 18 -10.97 6.21 24.59
C ARG A 18 -10.32 6.88 23.39
N SER A 19 -9.53 6.17 22.57
CA SER A 19 -8.91 6.69 21.35
C SER A 19 -9.63 6.27 20.07
N GLY A 20 -10.87 5.79 20.16
CA GLY A 20 -11.74 5.44 19.03
C GLY A 20 -12.24 6.64 18.20
N GLY A 21 -11.38 7.63 17.96
CA GLY A 21 -11.68 8.80 17.15
C GLY A 21 -11.51 8.50 15.66
N ILE A 22 -12.63 8.35 14.96
CA ILE A 22 -12.93 8.79 13.56
C ILE A 22 -12.00 8.30 12.41
N LEU A 23 -10.87 7.64 12.69
CA LEU A 23 -9.92 7.13 11.70
C LEU A 23 -9.60 5.65 11.95
N SER A 24 -10.58 4.84 12.34
CA SER A 24 -10.39 3.39 12.43
C SER A 24 -10.07 2.85 11.03
N ASN A 25 -8.81 2.48 10.81
CA ASN A 25 -8.37 1.89 9.55
C ASN A 25 -9.26 0.66 9.25
N PRO A 26 -10.12 0.68 8.21
CA PRO A 26 -11.07 -0.39 7.95
C PRO A 26 -10.38 -1.73 7.67
N GLN A 27 -9.14 -1.69 7.15
CA GLN A 27 -8.34 -2.89 6.94
C GLN A 27 -7.93 -3.53 8.27
N ARG A 28 -7.63 -2.72 9.29
CA ARG A 28 -7.29 -3.21 10.63
C ARG A 28 -8.49 -3.87 11.30
N ALA A 29 -9.68 -3.28 11.14
CA ALA A 29 -10.92 -3.88 11.65
C ALA A 29 -11.25 -5.21 10.96
N ARG A 30 -11.10 -5.26 9.62
CA ARG A 30 -11.29 -6.49 8.84
C ARG A 30 -10.29 -7.59 9.25
N LEU A 31 -9.00 -7.23 9.37
CA LEU A 31 -7.96 -8.15 9.84
C LEU A 31 -8.26 -8.65 11.26
N ALA A 32 -8.75 -7.80 12.16
CA ALA A 32 -9.13 -8.22 13.51
C ALA A 32 -10.24 -9.28 13.51
N THR A 33 -11.23 -9.14 12.62
CA THR A 33 -12.29 -10.12 12.42
C THR A 33 -11.74 -11.42 11.87
N GLU A 34 -10.89 -11.36 10.84
CA GLU A 34 -10.25 -12.53 10.25
C GLU A 34 -9.41 -13.32 11.27
N VAL A 35 -8.54 -12.62 12.01
CA VAL A 35 -7.69 -13.24 13.03
C VAL A 35 -8.54 -13.87 14.15
N ARG A 36 -9.68 -13.28 14.48
CA ARG A 36 -10.61 -13.86 15.46
C ARG A 36 -11.26 -15.13 14.92
N ASP A 37 -11.73 -15.11 13.68
CA ASP A 37 -12.36 -16.25 13.01
C ASP A 37 -11.37 -17.44 12.89
N LEU A 38 -10.16 -17.17 12.41
CA LEU A 38 -9.09 -18.17 12.35
C LEU A 38 -8.73 -18.74 13.72
N GLY A 39 -8.82 -17.91 14.78
CA GLY A 39 -8.63 -18.37 16.15
C GLY A 39 -9.71 -19.36 16.57
N ALA A 40 -10.98 -19.08 16.27
CA ALA A 40 -12.09 -19.98 16.56
C ALA A 40 -11.96 -21.30 15.79
N ARG A 41 -11.52 -21.26 14.52
CA ARG A 41 -11.25 -22.45 13.70
C ARG A 41 -10.10 -23.29 14.28
N LEU A 42 -9.03 -22.66 14.75
CA LEU A 42 -7.92 -23.33 15.44
C LEU A 42 -8.34 -24.00 16.74
N ASP A 43 -9.22 -23.35 17.51
CA ASP A 43 -9.74 -23.91 18.75
C ASP A 43 -10.63 -25.14 18.46
N ALA A 44 -11.43 -25.09 17.39
CA ALA A 44 -12.24 -26.22 16.94
C ALA A 44 -11.39 -27.41 16.43
N ALA A 45 -10.26 -27.14 15.77
CA ALA A 45 -9.34 -28.18 15.27
C ALA A 45 -8.58 -28.93 16.40
N GLY A 46 -8.59 -28.40 17.63
CA GLY A 46 -8.00 -29.07 18.79
C GLY A 46 -6.47 -29.15 18.78
N ALA A 47 -5.92 -30.27 19.25
CA ALA A 47 -4.48 -30.49 19.48
C ALA A 47 -3.82 -31.41 18.46
N ALA A 48 -4.37 -31.52 17.24
CA ALA A 48 -3.76 -32.34 16.20
C ALA A 48 -2.34 -31.83 15.85
N PRO A 49 -1.39 -32.73 15.51
CA PRO A 49 0.00 -32.34 15.24
C PRO A 49 0.14 -31.26 14.15
N ASP A 50 -0.70 -31.34 13.12
CA ASP A 50 -0.69 -30.40 11.99
C ASP A 50 -1.21 -29.00 12.34
N VAL A 51 -1.84 -28.84 13.52
CA VAL A 51 -2.38 -27.55 14.02
C VAL A 51 -1.27 -26.66 14.58
N GLU A 52 -0.13 -27.21 14.98
CA GLU A 52 0.94 -26.43 15.65
C GLU A 52 1.47 -25.31 14.76
N LEU A 53 1.74 -25.60 13.48
CA LEU A 53 2.20 -24.60 12.53
C LEU A 53 1.18 -23.47 12.34
N ALA A 54 -0.11 -23.82 12.28
CA ALA A 54 -1.19 -22.85 12.14
C ALA A 54 -1.31 -21.97 13.39
N ARG A 55 -1.10 -22.50 14.60
CA ARG A 55 -1.04 -21.71 15.85
C ARG A 55 0.13 -20.73 15.86
N VAL A 56 1.30 -21.14 15.36
CA VAL A 56 2.46 -20.25 15.24
C VAL A 56 2.13 -19.06 14.33
N TYR A 57 1.59 -19.31 13.14
CA TYR A 57 1.19 -18.23 12.23
C TYR A 57 0.08 -17.36 12.81
N HIS A 58 -0.90 -17.94 13.52
CA HIS A 58 -1.96 -17.16 14.16
C HIS A 58 -1.42 -16.23 15.25
N SER A 59 -0.48 -16.70 16.06
CA SER A 59 0.20 -15.89 17.06
C SER A 59 0.95 -14.72 16.40
N LEU A 60 1.66 -14.98 15.30
CA LEU A 60 2.35 -13.93 14.54
C LEU A 60 1.37 -12.92 13.92
N ALA A 61 0.22 -13.38 13.41
CA ALA A 61 -0.84 -12.51 12.89
C ALA A 61 -1.43 -11.61 13.99
N ARG A 62 -1.65 -12.16 15.19
CA ARG A 62 -2.11 -11.40 16.37
C ARG A 62 -1.10 -10.35 16.81
N ASP A 63 0.18 -10.71 16.88
CA ASP A 63 1.25 -9.78 17.25
C ASP A 63 1.36 -8.62 16.25
N ALA A 64 1.41 -8.95 14.94
CA ALA A 64 1.43 -7.95 13.87
C ALA A 64 0.21 -7.01 13.94
N HIS A 65 -0.99 -7.55 14.16
CA HIS A 65 -2.19 -6.76 14.37
C HIS A 65 -2.11 -5.85 15.62
N GLY A 66 -1.51 -6.34 16.71
CA GLY A 66 -1.26 -5.60 17.94
C GLY A 66 -0.35 -4.39 17.70
N ARG A 67 0.72 -4.58 16.92
CA ARG A 67 1.66 -3.51 16.50
C ARG A 67 1.05 -2.55 15.46
N GLY A 68 -0.10 -2.88 14.89
CA GLY A 68 -0.73 -2.10 13.81
C GLY A 68 -0.12 -2.36 12.44
N ASP A 69 0.68 -3.42 12.30
CA ASP A 69 1.23 -3.87 11.02
C ASP A 69 0.19 -4.71 10.27
N VAL A 70 -0.56 -4.05 9.39
CA VAL A 70 -1.65 -4.67 8.64
C VAL A 70 -1.12 -5.62 7.57
N ASP A 71 0.05 -5.34 7.00
CA ASP A 71 0.60 -6.13 5.88
C ASP A 71 1.10 -7.48 6.39
N ASP A 72 1.92 -7.48 7.45
CA ASP A 72 2.37 -8.71 8.11
C ASP A 72 1.19 -9.48 8.72
N GLY A 73 0.21 -8.76 9.27
CA GLY A 73 -0.99 -9.38 9.84
C GLY A 73 -1.78 -10.19 8.82
N TRP A 74 -2.02 -9.65 7.61
CA TRP A 74 -2.67 -10.41 6.54
C TRP A 74 -1.81 -11.56 6.03
N HIS A 75 -0.50 -11.35 5.87
CA HIS A 75 0.42 -12.40 5.46
C HIS A 75 0.31 -13.62 6.39
N PHE A 76 0.43 -13.41 7.70
CA PHE A 76 0.34 -14.50 8.67
C PHE A 76 -1.07 -15.07 8.83
N ALA A 77 -2.13 -14.26 8.66
CA ALA A 77 -3.50 -14.77 8.62
C ALA A 77 -3.72 -15.75 7.45
N TYR A 78 -3.23 -15.42 6.26
CA TYR A 78 -3.30 -16.32 5.10
C TYR A 78 -2.50 -17.61 5.31
N ARG A 79 -1.30 -17.53 5.90
CA ARG A 79 -0.52 -18.72 6.28
C ARG A 79 -1.21 -19.59 7.30
N THR A 80 -1.95 -18.99 8.23
CA THR A 80 -2.78 -19.71 9.20
C THR A 80 -3.90 -20.48 8.48
N ALA A 81 -4.61 -19.83 7.57
CA ALA A 81 -5.68 -20.46 6.78
C ALA A 81 -5.16 -21.60 5.91
N GLU A 82 -4.01 -21.41 5.23
CA GLU A 82 -3.32 -22.45 4.44
C GLU A 82 -2.95 -23.66 5.32
N ALA A 83 -2.37 -23.43 6.49
CA ALA A 83 -1.98 -24.52 7.39
C ALA A 83 -3.20 -25.28 7.97
N LEU A 84 -4.32 -24.60 8.19
CA LEU A 84 -5.56 -25.22 8.67
C LEU A 84 -6.16 -26.24 7.69
N VAL A 85 -5.89 -26.12 6.38
CA VAL A 85 -6.39 -27.07 5.36
C VAL A 85 -6.04 -28.52 5.69
N ARG A 86 -4.86 -28.75 6.28
CA ARG A 86 -4.39 -30.09 6.64
C ARG A 86 -5.27 -30.77 7.70
N THR A 87 -5.99 -29.96 8.47
CA THR A 87 -6.81 -30.42 9.59
C THR A 87 -8.29 -30.54 9.21
N MET A 88 -8.67 -30.13 8.00
CA MET A 88 -10.05 -30.21 7.54
C MET A 88 -10.43 -31.65 7.23
N ASP A 89 -11.62 -32.06 7.70
CA ASP A 89 -12.28 -33.24 7.17
C ASP A 89 -12.70 -33.02 5.70
N ASP A 90 -13.01 -34.11 5.02
CA ASP A 90 -13.30 -34.09 3.59
C ASP A 90 -14.59 -33.32 3.25
N GLU A 91 -15.59 -33.31 4.14
CA GLU A 91 -16.85 -32.58 3.92
C GLU A 91 -16.60 -31.07 3.96
N THR A 92 -15.88 -30.62 5.00
CA THR A 92 -15.46 -29.23 5.16
C THR A 92 -14.56 -28.77 4.02
N LEU A 93 -13.60 -29.62 3.60
CA LEU A 93 -12.71 -29.32 2.48
C LEU A 93 -13.50 -29.12 1.18
N MET A 94 -14.47 -29.99 0.89
CA MET A 94 -15.29 -29.90 -0.32
C MET A 94 -16.24 -28.69 -0.28
N ALA A 95 -16.79 -28.34 0.88
CA ALA A 95 -17.59 -27.13 1.06
C ALA A 95 -16.78 -25.86 0.77
N GLU A 96 -15.59 -25.74 1.38
CA GLU A 96 -14.68 -24.61 1.16
C GLU A 96 -14.16 -24.54 -0.30
N ALA A 97 -13.92 -25.69 -0.93
CA ALA A 97 -13.58 -25.76 -2.35
C ALA A 97 -14.73 -25.27 -3.25
N SER A 98 -15.97 -25.60 -2.90
CA SER A 98 -17.16 -25.12 -3.62
C SER A 98 -17.34 -23.61 -3.48
N ASP A 99 -17.16 -23.06 -2.27
CA ASP A 99 -17.22 -21.62 -2.03
C ASP A 99 -16.12 -20.87 -2.80
N LEU A 100 -14.89 -21.42 -2.85
CA LEU A 100 -13.81 -20.85 -3.63
C LEU A 100 -14.08 -20.94 -5.15
N ALA A 101 -14.71 -22.02 -5.63
CA ALA A 101 -15.13 -22.12 -7.02
C ALA A 101 -16.15 -21.03 -7.37
N ALA A 102 -17.16 -20.80 -6.53
CA ALA A 102 -18.12 -19.72 -6.69
C ALA A 102 -17.44 -18.33 -6.67
N GLU A 103 -16.42 -18.17 -5.83
CA GLU A 103 -15.60 -16.96 -5.78
C GLU A 103 -14.88 -16.70 -7.12
N VAL A 104 -14.35 -17.75 -7.75
CA VAL A 104 -13.62 -17.68 -9.03
C VAL A 104 -14.52 -17.33 -10.20
N GLU A 105 -15.77 -17.80 -10.20
CA GLU A 105 -16.75 -17.50 -11.25
C GLU A 105 -17.32 -16.07 -11.12
N ALA A 106 -17.13 -15.39 -9.99
CA ALA A 106 -17.60 -14.02 -9.81
C ALA A 106 -16.84 -13.04 -10.74
N PRO A 107 -17.54 -12.32 -11.64
CA PRO A 107 -16.91 -11.50 -12.66
C PRO A 107 -16.10 -10.35 -12.04
N GLY A 108 -14.86 -10.17 -12.53
CA GLY A 108 -13.97 -9.08 -12.13
C GLY A 108 -13.26 -9.27 -10.79
N LYS A 109 -13.48 -10.40 -10.10
CA LYS A 109 -12.82 -10.66 -8.81
C LYS A 109 -11.37 -11.11 -8.95
N PHE A 110 -11.06 -11.88 -9.99
CA PHE A 110 -9.71 -12.35 -10.31
C PHE A 110 -9.34 -12.02 -11.75
N THR A 111 -8.03 -11.90 -12.01
CA THR A 111 -7.51 -11.88 -13.38
C THR A 111 -7.68 -13.25 -14.05
N THR A 112 -7.82 -13.30 -15.38
CA THR A 112 -8.05 -14.54 -16.15
C THR A 112 -7.08 -15.66 -15.82
N TRP A 113 -5.78 -15.39 -15.71
CA TRP A 113 -4.78 -16.42 -15.42
C TRP A 113 -4.88 -16.96 -13.98
N ARG A 114 -5.25 -16.13 -13.00
CA ARG A 114 -5.47 -16.57 -11.62
C ARG A 114 -6.71 -17.41 -11.49
N ALA A 115 -7.82 -16.96 -12.08
CA ALA A 115 -9.05 -17.72 -12.13
C ALA A 115 -8.81 -19.11 -12.74
N HIS A 116 -8.07 -19.16 -13.85
CA HIS A 116 -7.66 -20.42 -14.47
C HIS A 116 -6.80 -21.28 -13.55
N ALA A 117 -5.73 -20.72 -12.94
CA ALA A 117 -4.85 -21.47 -12.05
C ALA A 117 -5.58 -22.02 -10.82
N ILE A 118 -6.44 -21.23 -10.18
CA ILE A 118 -7.27 -21.69 -9.04
C ILE A 118 -8.20 -22.82 -9.51
N ARG A 119 -8.88 -22.65 -10.65
CA ARG A 119 -9.78 -23.68 -11.20
C ARG A 119 -9.05 -25.00 -11.47
N SER A 120 -7.86 -24.95 -12.08
CA SER A 120 -7.06 -26.15 -12.34
C SER A 120 -6.69 -26.92 -11.06
N HIS A 121 -6.42 -26.22 -9.95
CA HIS A 121 -6.22 -26.89 -8.66
C HIS A 121 -7.53 -27.45 -8.09
N LEU A 122 -8.64 -26.72 -8.17
CA LEU A 122 -9.95 -27.16 -7.68
C LEU A 122 -10.52 -28.38 -8.43
N GLU A 123 -10.20 -28.52 -9.72
CA GLU A 123 -10.53 -29.72 -10.50
C GLU A 123 -9.87 -30.97 -9.89
N LEU A 124 -8.62 -30.87 -9.44
CA LEU A 124 -7.91 -31.96 -8.78
C LEU A 124 -8.42 -32.22 -7.35
N VAL A 125 -8.89 -31.19 -6.64
CA VAL A 125 -9.55 -31.36 -5.33
C VAL A 125 -10.85 -32.16 -5.45
N SER A 126 -11.58 -31.96 -6.55
CA SER A 126 -12.89 -32.59 -6.78
C SER A 126 -12.79 -34.00 -7.40
N ASP A 127 -11.59 -34.42 -7.81
CA ASP A 127 -11.36 -35.73 -8.41
C ASP A 127 -11.30 -36.82 -7.33
N PRO A 128 -12.27 -37.76 -7.30
CA PRO A 128 -12.32 -38.82 -6.29
C PRO A 128 -11.20 -39.85 -6.44
N SER A 129 -10.45 -39.84 -7.54
CA SER A 129 -9.28 -40.71 -7.71
C SER A 129 -8.04 -40.21 -6.97
N GLN A 130 -8.02 -38.95 -6.54
CA GLN A 130 -6.93 -38.38 -5.76
C GLN A 130 -7.00 -38.82 -4.30
N SER A 131 -5.84 -39.06 -3.70
CA SER A 131 -5.76 -39.30 -2.26
C SER A 131 -6.16 -38.04 -1.48
N ASP A 132 -6.70 -38.21 -0.27
CA ASP A 132 -7.16 -37.10 0.55
C ASP A 132 -6.03 -36.11 0.87
N GLU A 133 -4.81 -36.61 1.07
CA GLU A 133 -3.61 -35.79 1.25
C GLU A 133 -3.33 -34.95 -0.01
N ARG A 134 -3.43 -35.55 -1.20
CA ARG A 134 -3.22 -34.83 -2.45
C ARG A 134 -4.28 -33.74 -2.63
N ARG A 135 -5.55 -34.03 -2.34
CA ARG A 135 -6.64 -33.04 -2.40
C ARG A 135 -6.37 -31.85 -1.48
N ARG A 136 -5.91 -32.07 -0.24
CA ARG A 136 -5.52 -30.99 0.69
C ARG A 136 -4.36 -30.15 0.16
N VAL A 137 -3.34 -30.78 -0.43
CA VAL A 137 -2.20 -30.06 -1.05
C VAL A 137 -2.65 -29.19 -2.22
N GLU A 138 -3.53 -29.70 -3.08
CA GLU A 138 -4.07 -28.94 -4.21
C GLU A 138 -4.95 -27.76 -3.75
N PHE A 139 -5.76 -27.97 -2.71
CA PHE A 139 -6.54 -26.88 -2.11
C PHE A 139 -5.64 -25.83 -1.44
N GLU A 140 -4.57 -26.23 -0.75
CA GLU A 140 -3.55 -25.31 -0.21
C GLU A 140 -2.91 -24.47 -1.33
N ALA A 141 -2.60 -25.08 -2.48
CA ALA A 141 -2.07 -24.39 -3.64
C ALA A 141 -3.08 -23.39 -4.24
N ALA A 142 -4.36 -23.77 -4.34
CA ALA A 142 -5.45 -22.90 -4.77
C ALA A 142 -5.58 -21.66 -3.86
N LEU A 143 -5.59 -21.85 -2.53
CA LEU A 143 -5.61 -20.78 -1.55
C LEU A 143 -4.39 -19.86 -1.67
N ARG A 144 -3.20 -20.43 -1.90
CA ARG A 144 -1.99 -19.64 -2.08
C ARG A 144 -2.08 -18.71 -3.29
N VAL A 145 -2.59 -19.20 -4.42
CA VAL A 145 -2.82 -18.36 -5.62
C VAL A 145 -3.83 -17.26 -5.34
N ARG A 146 -4.92 -17.57 -4.63
CA ARG A 146 -5.92 -16.60 -4.17
C ARG A 146 -5.30 -15.52 -3.26
N HIS A 147 -4.52 -15.92 -2.26
CA HIS A 147 -3.93 -15.02 -1.26
C HIS A 147 -2.81 -14.13 -1.83
N MET A 148 -2.04 -14.62 -2.80
CA MET A 148 -1.02 -13.82 -3.50
C MET A 148 -1.57 -12.52 -4.08
N GLU A 149 -2.83 -12.49 -4.53
CA GLU A 149 -3.43 -11.25 -5.02
C GLU A 149 -3.58 -10.21 -3.91
N TYR A 150 -4.14 -10.62 -2.77
CA TYR A 150 -4.34 -9.75 -1.63
C TYR A 150 -3.01 -9.22 -1.08
N GLU A 151 -1.99 -10.08 -0.94
CA GLU A 151 -0.64 -9.65 -0.52
C GLU A 151 -0.09 -8.56 -1.44
N ASN A 152 -0.23 -8.74 -2.76
CA ASN A 152 0.23 -7.76 -3.74
C ASN A 152 -0.53 -6.43 -3.63
N VAL A 153 -1.84 -6.48 -3.40
CA VAL A 153 -2.69 -5.28 -3.25
C VAL A 153 -2.35 -4.53 -1.97
N TYR A 154 -2.23 -5.20 -0.83
CA TYR A 154 -1.91 -4.57 0.45
C TYR A 154 -0.49 -4.00 0.45
N ARG A 155 0.50 -4.78 0.00
CA ARG A 155 1.88 -4.30 -0.14
C ARG A 155 1.97 -3.07 -1.04
N ARG A 156 1.22 -3.06 -2.15
CA ARG A 156 1.11 -1.90 -3.04
C ARG A 156 0.55 -0.67 -2.31
N LEU A 157 -0.51 -0.83 -1.53
CA LEU A 157 -1.08 0.25 -0.73
C LEU A 157 -0.09 0.74 0.34
N GLY A 158 0.67 -0.16 0.96
CA GLY A 158 1.74 0.17 1.91
C GLY A 158 2.84 1.02 1.27
N ILE A 159 3.32 0.63 0.08
CA ILE A 159 4.28 1.41 -0.70
C ILE A 159 3.72 2.81 -1.03
N LEU A 160 2.46 2.88 -1.48
CA LEU A 160 1.82 4.15 -1.83
C LEU A 160 1.71 5.08 -0.61
N ARG A 161 1.26 4.57 0.54
CA ARG A 161 1.17 5.34 1.80
C ARG A 161 2.53 5.86 2.24
N ARG A 162 3.57 5.02 2.18
CA ARG A 162 4.94 5.43 2.51
C ARG A 162 5.43 6.52 1.56
N HIS A 163 5.14 6.40 0.28
CA HIS A 163 5.49 7.43 -0.70
C HIS A 163 4.77 8.76 -0.43
N GLN A 164 3.46 8.72 -0.16
CA GLN A 164 2.67 9.90 0.21
C GLN A 164 3.19 10.55 1.50
N ALA A 165 3.55 9.75 2.50
CA ALA A 165 4.14 10.25 3.74
C ALA A 165 5.47 10.96 3.48
N ILE A 166 6.35 10.39 2.65
CA ILE A 166 7.62 11.03 2.27
C ILE A 166 7.36 12.36 1.54
N LEU A 167 6.43 12.38 0.58
CA LEU A 167 6.05 13.60 -0.13
C LEU A 167 5.50 14.67 0.82
N LEU A 168 4.71 14.29 1.83
CA LEU A 168 4.17 15.20 2.83
C LEU A 168 5.28 15.74 3.75
N ILE A 169 6.19 14.86 4.20
CA ILE A 169 7.35 15.22 5.05
C ILE A 169 8.28 16.20 4.32
N ILE A 170 8.44 16.10 3.00
CA ILE A 170 9.29 17.03 2.23
C ILE A 170 8.53 18.29 1.83
N GLY A 171 7.29 18.14 1.35
CA GLY A 171 6.48 19.25 0.83
C GLY A 171 6.02 20.22 1.92
N THR A 172 5.67 19.72 3.11
CA THR A 172 5.14 20.57 4.19
C THR A 172 6.19 21.57 4.71
N PRO A 173 7.43 21.15 5.06
CA PRO A 173 8.47 22.09 5.46
C PRO A 173 8.83 23.07 4.34
N ALA A 174 8.89 22.60 3.08
CA ALA A 174 9.15 23.47 1.94
C ALA A 174 8.10 24.60 1.84
N LEU A 175 6.82 24.26 1.96
CA LEU A 175 5.72 25.23 1.96
C LEU A 175 5.78 26.18 3.17
N LEU A 176 6.08 25.66 4.36
CA LEU A 176 6.21 26.47 5.56
C LEU A 176 7.35 27.48 5.45
N VAL A 177 8.50 27.09 4.88
CA VAL A 177 9.62 28.02 4.63
C VAL A 177 9.20 29.14 3.69
N VAL A 178 8.51 28.83 2.59
CA VAL A 178 7.97 29.87 1.68
C VAL A 178 7.04 30.82 2.42
N LEU A 179 6.11 30.28 3.22
CA LEU A 179 5.14 31.09 3.96
C LEU A 179 5.84 32.04 4.95
N VAL A 180 6.82 31.54 5.71
CA VAL A 180 7.59 32.35 6.67
C VAL A 180 8.38 33.44 5.95
N LEU A 181 9.03 33.12 4.82
CA LEU A 181 9.78 34.11 4.04
C LEU A 181 8.89 35.22 3.50
N VAL A 182 7.70 34.88 3.00
CA VAL A 182 6.71 35.85 2.52
C VAL A 182 6.24 36.80 3.62
N VAL A 183 6.16 36.33 4.88
CA VAL A 183 5.67 37.14 6.01
C VAL A 183 6.77 38.00 6.65
N VAL A 184 8.00 37.48 6.75
CA VAL A 184 9.03 38.08 7.62
C VAL A 184 9.99 39.02 6.86
N GLN A 185 10.17 38.85 5.55
CA GLN A 185 11.30 39.47 4.84
C GLN A 185 10.87 40.62 3.91
N PRO A 186 11.33 41.87 4.15
CA PRO A 186 11.08 42.99 3.24
C PRO A 186 12.07 43.03 2.05
N ASP A 187 13.17 42.28 2.10
CA ASP A 187 14.30 42.41 1.15
C ASP A 187 14.24 41.42 -0.01
N TRP A 188 14.58 41.86 -1.22
CA TRP A 188 14.50 41.07 -2.46
C TRP A 188 15.25 39.72 -2.47
N SER A 189 16.22 39.54 -1.58
CA SER A 189 17.03 38.32 -1.46
C SER A 189 16.19 37.10 -1.07
N TRP A 190 15.06 37.27 -0.37
CA TRP A 190 14.19 36.15 0.01
C TRP A 190 13.55 35.47 -1.20
N ILE A 191 13.40 36.18 -2.33
CA ILE A 191 12.74 35.68 -3.54
C ILE A 191 13.55 34.55 -4.18
N VAL A 192 14.88 34.55 -4.05
CA VAL A 192 15.74 33.43 -4.48
C VAL A 192 15.36 32.15 -3.74
N VAL A 193 15.22 32.26 -2.42
CA VAL A 193 14.94 31.11 -1.56
C VAL A 193 13.49 30.66 -1.79
N ALA A 194 12.54 31.59 -1.86
CA ALA A 194 11.15 31.28 -2.13
C ALA A 194 10.92 30.67 -3.52
N SER A 195 11.65 31.10 -4.56
CA SER A 195 11.55 30.51 -5.91
C SER A 195 12.06 29.07 -5.95
N ALA A 196 13.14 28.76 -5.21
CA ALA A 196 13.61 27.39 -5.06
C ALA A 196 12.56 26.50 -4.37
N PHE A 197 12.02 26.95 -3.24
CA PHE A 197 11.04 26.16 -2.49
C PHE A 197 9.68 26.06 -3.19
N ILE A 198 9.21 27.08 -3.92
CA ILE A 198 7.98 26.96 -4.69
C ILE A 198 8.14 25.98 -5.86
N GLY A 199 9.34 25.91 -6.45
CA GLY A 199 9.70 24.88 -7.43
C GLY A 199 9.67 23.47 -6.82
N VAL A 200 10.17 23.31 -5.59
CA VAL A 200 10.03 22.05 -4.82
C VAL A 200 8.55 21.68 -4.61
N VAL A 201 7.71 22.64 -4.20
CA VAL A 201 6.27 22.40 -4.01
C VAL A 201 5.61 21.95 -5.33
N GLY A 202 5.94 22.60 -6.46
CA GLY A 202 5.46 22.19 -7.79
C GLY A 202 5.87 20.76 -8.15
N ALA A 203 7.11 20.37 -7.87
CA ALA A 203 7.59 19.01 -8.08
C ALA A 203 6.90 17.97 -7.18
N VAL A 204 6.66 18.30 -5.91
CA VAL A 204 5.94 17.44 -4.95
C VAL A 204 4.49 17.22 -5.41
N VAL A 205 3.79 18.27 -5.85
CA VAL A 205 2.42 18.17 -6.38
C VAL A 205 2.41 17.30 -7.65
N SER A 206 3.36 17.50 -8.55
CA SER A 206 3.51 16.70 -9.78
C SER A 206 3.76 15.20 -9.48
N ALA A 207 4.59 14.89 -8.48
CA ALA A 207 4.84 13.54 -7.99
C ALA A 207 3.60 12.91 -7.34
N ALA A 208 2.90 13.66 -6.48
CA ALA A 208 1.67 13.21 -5.83
C ALA A 208 0.58 12.86 -6.87
N GLU A 209 0.37 13.72 -7.86
CA GLU A 209 -0.60 13.49 -8.94
C GLU A 209 -0.21 12.29 -9.83
N ARG A 210 1.09 12.00 -9.98
CA ARG A 210 1.52 10.78 -10.70
C ARG A 210 1.23 9.53 -9.87
N SER A 211 1.45 9.59 -8.56
CA SER A 211 1.25 8.44 -7.66
C SER A 211 -0.21 7.94 -7.69
N THR A 212 -1.18 8.84 -7.83
CA THR A 212 -2.61 8.49 -7.89
C THR A 212 -3.03 7.90 -9.24
N ARG A 213 -2.30 8.17 -10.32
CA ARG A 213 -2.61 7.69 -11.67
C ARG A 213 -2.00 6.34 -12.03
N LEU A 214 -1.08 5.80 -11.22
CA LEU A 214 -0.36 4.57 -11.53
C LEU A 214 -1.18 3.27 -11.39
N ALA A 215 -2.52 3.34 -11.34
CA ALA A 215 -3.41 2.19 -11.21
C ALA A 215 -3.02 1.06 -12.19
N GLY A 216 -2.80 -0.16 -11.65
CA GLY A 216 -2.48 -1.34 -12.46
C GLY A 216 -1.01 -1.64 -12.80
N SER A 217 -0.02 -0.79 -12.48
CA SER A 217 1.40 -1.12 -12.76
C SER A 217 1.97 -2.21 -11.83
N ARG A 218 2.94 -3.00 -12.33
CA ARG A 218 3.67 -4.03 -11.55
C ARG A 218 4.50 -3.38 -10.44
N ILE A 219 4.70 -4.09 -9.31
CA ILE A 219 5.43 -3.58 -8.12
C ILE A 219 6.84 -3.04 -8.47
N PRO A 220 7.68 -3.70 -9.28
CA PRO A 220 9.00 -3.15 -9.64
C PRO A 220 8.92 -1.82 -10.38
N THR A 221 7.92 -1.65 -11.25
CA THR A 221 7.65 -0.40 -11.97
C THR A 221 7.23 0.73 -11.01
N GLN A 222 6.56 0.40 -9.90
CA GLN A 222 6.21 1.39 -8.88
C GLN A 222 7.43 1.85 -8.08
N LEU A 223 8.36 0.94 -7.79
CA LEU A 223 9.61 1.29 -7.12
C LEU A 223 10.48 2.21 -8.00
N SER A 224 10.64 1.88 -9.29
CA SER A 224 11.38 2.75 -10.20
C SER A 224 10.70 4.11 -10.37
N SER A 225 9.37 4.13 -10.44
CA SER A 225 8.60 5.38 -10.44
C SER A 225 8.76 6.18 -9.15
N THR A 226 8.94 5.53 -8.00
CA THR A 226 9.16 6.20 -6.71
C THR A 226 10.50 6.91 -6.68
N VAL A 227 11.57 6.21 -7.08
CA VAL A 227 12.92 6.78 -7.20
C VAL A 227 12.92 7.95 -8.18
N ALA A 228 12.33 7.73 -9.36
CA ALA A 228 12.20 8.77 -10.39
C ALA A 228 11.32 9.94 -9.96
N SER A 229 10.46 9.79 -8.94
CA SER A 229 9.65 10.88 -8.40
C SER A 229 10.41 11.67 -7.33
N LEU A 230 11.25 11.00 -6.54
CA LEU A 230 12.10 11.66 -5.53
C LEU A 230 13.20 12.51 -6.17
N SER A 231 13.78 12.06 -7.29
CA SER A 231 14.77 12.84 -8.04
C SER A 231 14.21 14.14 -8.61
N ARG A 232 12.87 14.29 -8.69
CA ARG A 232 12.22 15.50 -9.21
C ARG A 232 12.24 16.65 -8.25
N ILE A 233 12.34 16.36 -6.95
CA ILE A 233 12.36 17.37 -5.90
C ILE A 233 13.55 18.33 -6.09
N PRO A 234 14.81 17.86 -6.20
CA PRO A 234 15.93 18.76 -6.49
C PRO A 234 15.83 19.40 -7.89
N ILE A 235 15.27 18.70 -8.89
CA ILE A 235 15.05 19.28 -10.24
C ILE A 235 14.08 20.46 -10.17
N GLY A 236 12.99 20.34 -9.41
CA GLY A 236 12.03 21.41 -9.20
C GLY A 236 12.64 22.62 -8.52
N ALA A 237 13.52 22.40 -7.52
CA ALA A 237 14.26 23.48 -6.89
C ALA A 237 15.14 24.25 -7.89
N VAL A 238 15.91 23.52 -8.71
CA VAL A 238 16.77 24.09 -9.75
C VAL A 238 15.94 24.82 -10.81
N ALA A 239 14.79 24.27 -11.20
CA ALA A 239 13.88 24.92 -12.15
C ALA A 239 13.35 26.25 -11.60
N GLY A 240 12.92 26.28 -10.32
CA GLY A 240 12.49 27.49 -9.65
C GLY A 240 13.59 28.56 -9.57
N LEU A 241 14.82 28.16 -9.23
CA LEU A 241 15.99 29.05 -9.24
C LEU A 241 16.30 29.60 -10.64
N THR A 242 16.18 28.76 -11.67
CA THR A 242 16.40 29.17 -13.07
C THR A 242 15.39 30.22 -13.51
N VAL A 243 14.12 30.06 -13.13
CA VAL A 243 13.07 31.06 -13.37
C VAL A 243 13.39 32.38 -12.68
N TRP A 244 13.83 32.33 -11.41
CA TRP A 244 14.25 33.54 -10.71
C TRP A 244 15.43 34.24 -11.38
N LEU A 245 16.47 33.49 -11.78
CA LEU A 245 17.61 34.04 -12.51
C LEU A 245 17.16 34.73 -13.81
N ALA A 246 16.32 34.07 -14.60
CA ALA A 246 15.79 34.63 -15.85
C ALA A 246 14.96 35.91 -15.62
N ALA A 247 14.14 35.94 -14.57
CA ALA A 247 13.36 37.12 -14.20
C ALA A 247 14.27 38.28 -13.75
N SER A 248 15.29 37.99 -12.93
CA SER A 248 16.25 39.00 -12.46
C SER A 248 17.06 39.63 -13.59
N ALA A 249 17.31 38.89 -14.67
CA ALA A 249 18.03 39.38 -15.84
C ALA A 249 17.18 40.26 -16.77
N THR A 250 15.84 40.12 -16.72
CA THR A 250 14.92 40.76 -17.69
C THR A 250 14.08 41.88 -17.09
N GLN A 251 13.88 41.89 -15.77
CA GLN A 251 12.99 42.84 -15.11
C GLN A 251 13.74 43.60 -14.02
N SER A 252 13.97 44.89 -14.26
CA SER A 252 14.49 45.83 -13.26
C SER A 252 13.32 46.43 -12.45
N GLY A 253 12.69 45.65 -11.57
CA GLY A 253 11.62 46.16 -10.72
C GLY A 253 10.89 45.12 -9.85
N ALA A 254 10.41 45.55 -8.66
CA ALA A 254 9.79 44.70 -7.62
C ALA A 254 8.39 44.20 -7.98
N GLU A 255 7.86 44.69 -9.10
CA GLU A 255 6.43 44.59 -9.40
C GLU A 255 5.99 43.18 -9.81
N ASN A 256 6.92 42.22 -9.94
CA ASN A 256 6.61 40.91 -10.51
C ASN A 256 7.04 39.68 -9.68
N VAL A 257 7.15 39.82 -8.35
CA VAL A 257 7.46 38.70 -7.44
C VAL A 257 6.48 37.54 -7.62
N TYR A 258 5.18 37.83 -7.71
CA TYR A 258 4.14 36.82 -7.89
C TYR A 258 4.31 36.02 -9.18
N TYR A 259 4.70 36.66 -10.27
CA TYR A 259 4.95 35.98 -11.53
C TYR A 259 6.14 35.05 -11.43
N VAL A 260 7.23 35.45 -10.77
CA VAL A 260 8.40 34.58 -10.52
C VAL A 260 8.00 33.35 -9.70
N LEU A 261 7.16 33.52 -8.68
CA LEU A 261 6.72 32.40 -7.86
C LEU A 261 5.78 31.45 -8.62
N ILE A 262 4.83 31.98 -9.37
CA ILE A 262 3.89 31.19 -10.20
C ILE A 262 4.66 30.45 -11.31
N THR A 263 5.58 31.12 -11.99
CA THR A 263 6.41 30.50 -13.04
C THR A 263 7.41 29.51 -12.47
N GLY A 264 7.96 29.76 -11.27
CA GLY A 264 8.82 28.81 -10.55
C GLY A 264 8.07 27.53 -10.18
N PHE A 265 6.82 27.67 -9.69
CA PHE A 265 5.93 26.54 -9.46
C PHE A 265 5.65 25.77 -10.75
N ALA A 266 5.25 26.48 -11.81
CA ALA A 266 4.95 25.88 -13.10
C ALA A 266 6.19 25.18 -13.71
N ALA A 267 7.38 25.72 -13.51
CA ALA A 267 8.65 25.12 -13.93
C ALA A 267 8.97 23.85 -13.14
N GLY A 268 8.71 23.83 -11.83
CA GLY A 268 8.79 22.60 -11.03
C GLY A 268 7.78 21.53 -11.46
N PHE A 269 6.66 21.94 -12.07
CA PHE A 269 5.63 21.04 -12.60
C PHE A 269 5.89 20.60 -14.06
N SER A 270 6.61 21.40 -14.86
CA SER A 270 6.70 21.28 -16.31
C SER A 270 7.46 20.06 -16.84
N GLU A 271 8.20 19.35 -15.98
CA GLU A 271 8.87 18.10 -16.32
C GLU A 271 7.90 17.06 -16.94
N ARG A 272 6.59 17.16 -16.64
CA ARG A 272 5.54 16.34 -17.25
C ARG A 272 5.39 16.51 -18.76
N LEU A 273 5.77 17.67 -19.30
CA LEU A 273 5.65 18.00 -20.71
C LEU A 273 6.81 17.45 -21.55
N VAL A 274 7.94 17.13 -20.91
CA VAL A 274 9.20 16.80 -21.61
C VAL A 274 9.42 15.30 -21.80
N THR A 275 8.69 14.43 -21.12
CA THR A 275 8.75 12.98 -21.40
C THR A 275 7.77 12.60 -22.52
N PRO A 276 8.22 12.44 -23.78
CA PRO A 276 7.37 11.87 -24.83
C PRO A 276 6.90 10.48 -24.40
N ARG A 277 5.64 10.17 -24.69
CA ARG A 277 5.11 8.79 -24.62
C ARG A 277 5.83 7.94 -25.66
N VAL A 278 7.05 7.52 -25.37
CA VAL A 278 7.74 6.48 -26.15
C VAL A 278 7.07 5.17 -25.78
N GLY A 279 6.33 4.58 -26.72
CA GLY A 279 5.84 3.19 -26.60
C GLY A 279 4.33 3.01 -26.45
N GLY A 280 3.52 3.74 -27.22
CA GLY A 280 2.19 3.27 -27.64
C GLY A 280 2.26 2.55 -28.99
N GLY A 281 3.33 1.78 -29.21
CA GLY A 281 3.50 0.98 -30.42
C GLY A 281 2.48 -0.15 -30.40
N SER A 282 1.34 0.12 -31.03
CA SER A 282 0.49 -0.83 -31.74
C SER A 282 1.27 -2.10 -32.13
N THR A 283 1.23 -3.13 -31.29
CA THR A 283 1.28 -4.51 -31.77
C THR A 283 -0.06 -4.76 -32.45
N GLY A 284 -0.18 -4.22 -33.67
CA GLY A 284 -1.21 -4.58 -34.61
C GLY A 284 -1.16 -6.08 -34.81
N GLY A 285 -2.33 -6.71 -34.73
CA GLY A 285 -2.51 -8.13 -34.93
C GLY A 285 -1.96 -8.57 -36.28
N ALA A 286 -1.01 -9.49 -36.23
CA ALA A 286 -0.83 -10.46 -37.31
C ALA A 286 -1.70 -11.68 -36.96
N THR A 287 -3.01 -11.54 -37.19
CA THR A 287 -3.86 -12.69 -37.50
C THR A 287 -3.75 -12.90 -39.01
N SER A 288 -2.87 -13.82 -39.41
CA SER A 288 -2.92 -14.47 -40.72
C SER A 288 -3.26 -15.94 -40.51
N THR A 289 -4.45 -16.28 -41.00
CA THR A 289 -4.98 -17.57 -41.47
C THR A 289 -4.09 -18.81 -41.37
#